data_AF-U1PTM8-F1
#
_entry.id   AF-U1PTM8-F1
#
_cell.length_a   1.000
_cell.length_b   1.000
_cell.length_c   1.000
_cell.angle_alpha   90.00
_cell.angle_beta   90.00
_cell.angle_gamma   90.00
#
_symmetry.space_group_name_H-M   'P 1'
#
loop_
_entity.id
_entity.type
_entity.pdbx_description
1 polymer ?
#
loop_
_entity_poly.entity_id
_entity_poly.type
_entity_poly.pdbx_seq_one_letter_code
_entity_poly.pdbx_strand_id
1 'polypeptide(L)'
;MTRRATLGPFTFEHGGRVPELELAYETYGRYDGSNAVLVCHALTGSHHVRTPTNADPGGRRRPTAGGTRSSLPAARSTRQNST
;
A
#
# COMPACT_ATOMS: atom_id res chain seq x y z
N MET A 1 14.27 -3.73 -9.23
CA MET A 1 14.46 -4.60 -10.42
C MET A 1 13.89 -5.96 -10.09
N THR A 2 12.89 -6.41 -10.85
CA THR A 2 12.22 -7.69 -10.65
C THR A 2 13.18 -8.85 -10.80
N ARG A 3 13.13 -9.78 -9.84
CA ARG A 3 13.78 -11.10 -9.86
C ARG A 3 12.73 -12.19 -9.78
N ARG A 4 13.10 -13.40 -10.17
CA ARG A 4 12.24 -14.60 -10.15
C ARG A 4 12.95 -15.71 -9.37
N ALA A 5 12.20 -16.47 -8.59
CA ALA A 5 12.68 -17.65 -7.88
C ALA A 5 11.75 -18.84 -8.15
N THR A 6 12.33 -19.97 -8.56
CA THR A 6 11.60 -21.24 -8.72
C THR A 6 11.54 -21.96 -7.38
N LEU A 7 10.33 -22.29 -6.92
CA LEU A 7 10.09 -23.06 -5.69
C LEU A 7 9.82 -24.55 -5.95
N GLY A 8 9.71 -24.95 -7.23
CA GLY A 8 9.37 -26.31 -7.61
C GLY A 8 7.87 -26.60 -7.44
N PRO A 9 7.47 -27.88 -7.28
CA PRO A 9 6.06 -28.24 -7.20
C PRO A 9 5.40 -27.73 -5.92
N PHE A 10 4.22 -27.13 -6.06
CA PHE A 10 3.44 -26.57 -4.97
C PHE A 10 2.04 -27.18 -4.91
N THR A 11 1.61 -27.62 -3.72
CA THR A 11 0.27 -28.16 -3.46
C THR A 11 -0.48 -27.22 -2.53
N PHE A 12 -1.71 -26.86 -2.88
CA PHE A 12 -2.53 -25.95 -2.07
C PHE A 12 -3.26 -26.71 -0.94
N GLU A 13 -3.59 -26.00 0.13
CA GLU A 13 -4.27 -26.55 1.31
C GLU A 13 -5.63 -27.17 0.99
N HIS A 14 -6.38 -26.60 0.04
CA HIS A 14 -7.68 -27.08 -0.40
C HIS A 14 -7.61 -28.01 -1.63
N GLY A 15 -6.41 -28.49 -1.97
CA GLY A 15 -6.17 -29.36 -3.12
C GLY A 15 -5.78 -28.60 -4.40
N GLY A 16 -5.39 -29.36 -5.43
CA GLY A 16 -4.76 -28.81 -6.63
C GLY A 16 -3.24 -28.67 -6.49
N ARG A 17 -2.54 -28.59 -7.63
CA ARG A 17 -1.08 -28.55 -7.69
C ARG A 17 -0.59 -27.70 -8.86
N VAL A 18 0.48 -26.95 -8.64
CA VAL A 18 1.31 -26.34 -9.67
C VAL A 18 2.60 -27.18 -9.78
N PRO A 19 2.94 -27.76 -10.94
CA PRO A 19 4.16 -28.56 -11.09
C PRO A 19 5.45 -27.77 -10.87
N GLU A 20 5.44 -26.49 -11.22
CA GLU A 20 6.57 -25.58 -11.07
C GLU A 20 6.07 -24.17 -10.72
N LEU A 21 6.23 -23.78 -9.46
CA LEU A 21 5.84 -22.45 -8.96
C LEU A 21 7.00 -21.47 -9.09
N GLU A 22 6.75 -20.35 -9.78
CA GLU A 22 7.69 -19.25 -9.92
C GLU A 22 7.18 -18.00 -9.20
N LEU A 23 8.03 -17.38 -8.37
CA LEU A 23 7.71 -16.17 -7.61
C LEU A 23 8.52 -14.98 -8.10
N ALA A 24 7.81 -13.93 -8.53
CA ALA A 24 8.40 -12.63 -8.85
C ALA A 24 8.49 -11.77 -7.60
N TYR A 25 9.66 -11.16 -7.36
CA TYR A 25 9.90 -10.29 -6.20
C TYR A 25 10.86 -9.15 -6.54
N GLU A 26 10.86 -8.11 -5.71
CA GLU A 26 11.85 -7.04 -5.74
C GLU A 26 12.52 -6.90 -4.37
N THR A 27 13.79 -6.52 -4.38
CA THR A 27 14.56 -6.19 -3.18
C THR A 27 15.03 -4.74 -3.26
N TYR A 28 15.08 -4.09 -2.10
CA TYR A 28 15.49 -2.69 -1.99
C TYR A 28 16.51 -2.57 -0.85
N GLY A 29 17.63 -1.90 -1.12
CA GLY A 29 18.73 -1.77 -0.18
C GLY A 29 19.74 -2.91 -0.25
N ARG A 30 20.54 -3.07 0.81
CA ARG A 30 21.60 -4.08 0.93
C ARG A 30 21.32 -4.98 2.12
N TYR A 31 21.43 -6.28 1.90
CA TYR A 31 21.25 -7.29 2.94
C TYR A 31 22.53 -7.47 3.77
N ASP A 32 22.39 -7.58 5.09
CA ASP A 32 23.50 -7.80 6.04
C ASP A 32 23.45 -9.16 6.77
N GLY A 33 22.44 -9.99 6.49
CA GLY A 33 22.25 -11.28 7.15
C GLY A 33 21.10 -11.30 8.16
N SER A 34 20.62 -10.14 8.61
CA SER A 34 19.62 -10.03 9.68
C SER A 34 18.52 -8.98 9.41
N ASN A 35 18.73 -8.12 8.41
CA ASN A 35 17.87 -6.96 8.15
C ASN A 35 16.76 -7.18 7.10
N ALA A 36 16.32 -8.43 6.90
CA ALA A 36 15.27 -8.73 5.93
C ALA A 36 13.88 -8.33 6.47
N VAL A 37 13.15 -7.52 5.70
CA VAL A 37 11.74 -7.18 5.96
C VAL A 37 10.91 -7.59 4.75
N LEU A 38 9.85 -8.38 4.98
CA LEU A 38 8.89 -8.77 3.96
C LEU A 38 7.74 -7.77 3.90
N VAL A 39 7.42 -7.30 2.70
CA VAL A 39 6.26 -6.46 2.45
C VAL A 39 5.21 -7.26 1.70
N CYS A 40 4.05 -7.46 2.33
CA CYS A 40 2.87 -8.01 1.66
C CYS A 40 2.07 -6.90 1.00
N HIS A 41 1.72 -7.08 -0.28
CA HIS A 41 0.90 -6.12 -1.01
C HIS A 41 -0.60 -6.36 -0.78
N ALA A 42 -1.40 -5.34 -1.05
CA ALA A 42 -2.86 -5.48 -1.12
C ALA A 42 -3.29 -6.25 -2.38
N LEU A 43 -4.58 -6.57 -2.50
CA LEU A 43 -5.14 -7.35 -3.62
C LEU A 43 -4.76 -6.82 -5.01
N THR A 44 -4.79 -5.50 -5.20
CA THR A 44 -4.45 -4.85 -6.47
C THR A 44 -3.02 -4.33 -6.51
N GLY A 45 -2.25 -4.57 -5.45
CA GLY A 45 -0.83 -4.24 -5.39
C GLY A 45 0.02 -5.25 -6.13
N SER A 46 1.31 -4.94 -6.22
CA SER A 46 2.32 -5.78 -6.87
C SER A 46 3.61 -5.74 -6.04
N HIS A 47 4.55 -6.63 -6.35
CA HIS A 47 5.89 -6.66 -5.76
C HIS A 47 6.69 -5.37 -6.03
N HIS A 48 6.25 -4.53 -6.98
CA HIS A 48 6.80 -3.21 -7.24
C HIS A 48 6.28 -2.14 -6.25
N VAL A 49 6.82 -2.13 -5.03
CA VAL A 49 6.32 -1.25 -3.94
C VAL A 49 6.76 0.21 -4.06
N ARG A 50 7.87 0.49 -4.76
CA ARG A 50 8.48 1.83 -4.79
C ARG A 50 7.97 2.64 -5.98
N THR A 51 7.22 3.70 -5.72
CA THR A 51 6.98 4.75 -6.73
C THR A 51 8.28 5.52 -6.99
N PRO A 52 8.66 5.80 -8.26
CA PRO A 52 9.75 6.73 -8.52
C PRO A 52 9.40 8.07 -7.86
N THR A 53 10.28 8.53 -6.98
CA THR A 53 10.24 9.92 -6.52
C THR A 53 10.67 10.77 -7.70
N ASN A 54 9.70 11.17 -8.54
CA ASN A 54 9.85 12.43 -9.24
C ASN A 54 9.89 13.46 -8.11
N ALA A 55 11.09 13.87 -7.74
CA ALA A 55 11.29 14.89 -6.73
C ALA A 55 10.66 16.17 -7.28
N ASP A 56 9.39 16.39 -6.96
CA ASP A 56 8.84 17.73 -6.94
C ASP A 56 9.53 18.44 -5.76
N PRO A 57 10.36 19.46 -6.00
CA PRO A 57 11.01 20.18 -4.90
C PRO A 57 10.00 20.97 -4.06
N GLY A 58 8.73 21.06 -4.48
CA GLY A 58 7.65 21.70 -3.73
C GLY A 58 6.64 20.66 -3.25
N GLY A 59 6.85 20.08 -2.07
CA GLY A 59 5.96 19.06 -1.47
C GLY A 59 4.52 19.50 -1.19
N ARG A 60 3.70 19.74 -2.23
CA ARG A 60 2.24 19.78 -2.12
C ARG A 60 1.72 18.37 -2.33
N ARG A 61 1.60 17.63 -1.23
CA ARG A 61 0.73 16.45 -1.17
C ARG A 61 -0.66 16.86 -1.67
N ARG A 62 -1.04 16.38 -2.85
CA ARG A 62 -2.40 16.53 -3.37
C ARG A 62 -3.33 15.75 -2.44
N PRO A 63 -4.28 16.38 -1.74
CA PRO A 63 -5.20 15.65 -0.90
C PRO A 63 -6.02 14.71 -1.79
N THR A 64 -5.91 13.40 -1.53
CA THR A 64 -6.79 12.40 -2.12
C THR A 64 -8.20 12.69 -1.60
N ALA A 65 -9.09 13.09 -2.51
CA ALA A 65 -10.49 13.35 -2.23
C ALA A 65 -11.16 12.04 -1.78
N GLY A 66 -11.27 11.86 -0.47
CA GLY A 66 -11.82 10.68 0.18
C GLY A 66 -12.13 10.99 1.63
N GLY A 67 -12.96 11.99 1.85
CA GLY A 67 -13.44 12.37 3.18
C GLY A 67 -14.64 13.28 3.02
N THR A 68 -15.84 12.71 3.10
CA THR A 68 -17.09 13.46 3.17
C THR A 68 -17.05 14.34 4.43
N ARG A 69 -16.70 15.61 4.27
CA ARG A 69 -17.05 16.65 5.23
C ARG A 69 -18.28 17.35 4.69
N SER A 70 -19.44 16.98 5.23
CA SER A 70 -20.64 17.77 5.09
C SER A 70 -20.33 19.19 5.56
N SER A 71 -20.38 20.13 4.63
CA SER A 71 -20.31 21.56 4.91
C SER A 71 -21.64 21.97 5.56
N LEU A 72 -21.73 21.91 6.88
CA LEU A 72 -22.72 22.71 7.61
C LEU A 72 -22.09 24.09 7.86
N PRO A 73 -22.65 25.19 7.33
CA PRO A 73 -22.18 26.51 7.70
C PRO A 73 -22.50 26.76 9.18
N ALA A 74 -21.51 27.28 9.92
CA ALA A 74 -21.65 27.67 11.31
C ALA A 74 -22.69 28.80 11.46
N ALA A 75 -23.94 28.43 11.73
CA ALA A 75 -24.97 29.37 12.13
C ALA A 75 -24.78 29.73 13.61
N ARG A 76 -24.15 30.89 13.83
CA ARG A 76 -24.10 31.55 15.14
C ARG A 76 -25.52 32.04 15.46
N SER A 77 -26.23 31.34 16.35
CA SER A 77 -27.48 31.82 16.93
C SER A 77 -27.34 31.88 18.44
N THR A 78 -26.98 33.07 18.92
CA THR A 78 -27.21 33.45 20.31
C THR A 78 -28.70 33.75 20.44
N ARG A 79 -29.45 32.87 21.13
CA ARG A 79 -30.71 33.28 21.76
C ARG A 79 -30.74 32.70 23.18
N GLN A 80 -30.60 33.62 24.12
CA GLN A 80 -30.79 33.43 25.54
C GLN A 80 -32.27 33.08 25.77
N ASN A 81 -32.53 32.07 26.59
CA ASN A 81 -33.86 31.79 27.11
C ASN A 81 -34.26 32.93 28.06
N SER A 82 -35.35 33.62 27.75
CA SER A 82 -36.02 34.53 28.68
C SER A 82 -36.88 33.73 29.65
N THR A 83 -36.93 34.20 30.90
CA THR A 83 -38.10 34.02 31.77
C THR A 83 -39.34 34.64 31.13
#